data_AF-X7ZU95-F1
#
_entry.id   AF-X7ZU95-F1
#
_cell.length_a   1.000
_cell.length_b   1.000
_cell.length_c   1.000
_cell.angle_alpha   90.00
_cell.angle_beta   90.00
_cell.angle_gamma   90.00
#
_symmetry.space_group_name_H-M   'P 1'
#
loop_
_entity.id
_entity.type
_entity.pdbx_description
1 polymer ?
#
loop_
_entity_poly.entity_id
_entity_poly.type
_entity_poly.pdbx_seq_one_letter_code
_entity_poly.pdbx_strand_id
1 'polypeptide(L)'
;MTAATNYGIDAGLAADLACASLALARRFSAGGTMWSMSPSWAPHALHIAVEFIHPVVVGKRALPAVALSGPDLVDVARVSVSAGDIVVAVANADDPQVGSVMRRAPAWVPPLSGWAVVPPAGRCG
;
A
#
# COMPACT_ATOMS: atom_id res chain seq x y z
N MET A 1 14.86 12.67 -31.28
CA MET A 1 15.64 11.80 -30.38
C MET A 1 15.19 12.12 -28.96
N THR A 2 14.11 11.50 -28.50
CA THR A 2 13.57 11.68 -27.15
C THR A 2 14.39 10.81 -26.20
N ALA A 3 15.18 11.45 -25.34
CA ALA A 3 15.86 10.75 -24.27
C ALA A 3 14.79 10.13 -23.36
N ALA A 4 14.75 8.80 -23.27
CA ALA A 4 13.98 8.12 -22.26
C ALA A 4 14.61 8.47 -20.92
N THR A 5 14.00 9.38 -20.17
CA THR A 5 14.38 9.70 -18.80
C THR A 5 14.27 8.41 -18.00
N ASN A 6 15.40 7.85 -17.55
CA ASN A 6 15.40 6.67 -16.72
C ASN A 6 15.01 7.08 -15.29
N TYR A 7 13.71 7.02 -14.97
CA TYR A 7 13.12 7.38 -13.68
C TYR A 7 13.49 6.41 -12.52
N GLY A 8 14.56 5.63 -12.65
CA GLY A 8 14.91 4.60 -11.67
C GLY A 8 14.00 3.37 -11.72
N ILE A 9 13.34 3.14 -12.86
CA ILE A 9 12.56 1.91 -13.07
C ILE A 9 13.50 0.83 -13.57
N ASP A 10 14.05 0.06 -12.62
CA ASP A 10 14.89 -1.09 -12.88
C ASP A 10 14.13 -2.42 -12.68
N ALA A 11 14.81 -3.54 -12.97
CA ALA A 11 14.23 -4.87 -12.82
C ALA A 11 13.87 -5.21 -11.35
N GLY A 12 14.56 -4.60 -10.38
CA GLY A 12 14.28 -4.77 -8.96
C GLY A 12 12.96 -4.11 -8.60
N LEU A 13 12.78 -2.85 -8.97
CA LEU A 13 11.53 -2.12 -8.73
C LEU A 13 10.34 -2.78 -9.45
N ALA A 14 10.53 -3.23 -10.69
CA ALA A 14 9.49 -3.94 -11.42
C ALA A 14 9.06 -5.24 -10.71
N ALA A 15 10.01 -6.00 -10.16
CA ALA A 15 9.73 -7.20 -9.38
C ALA A 15 8.98 -6.86 -8.08
N ASP A 16 9.42 -5.84 -7.36
CA ASP A 16 8.80 -5.39 -6.12
C ASP A 16 7.33 -4.94 -6.36
N LEU A 17 7.08 -4.19 -7.44
CA LEU A 17 5.73 -3.79 -7.83
C LEU A 17 4.85 -4.99 -8.20
N ALA A 18 5.39 -5.97 -8.93
CA ALA A 18 4.65 -7.19 -9.29
C ALA A 18 4.29 -8.01 -8.04
N CYS A 19 5.24 -8.15 -7.11
CA CYS A 19 5.05 -8.80 -5.82
C CYS A 19 3.97 -8.10 -4.98
N ALA A 20 4.07 -6.77 -4.84
CA ALA A 20 3.07 -5.97 -4.13
C ALA A 20 1.67 -6.11 -4.76
N SER A 21 1.59 -6.04 -6.09
CA SER A 21 0.34 -6.19 -6.84
C SER A 21 -0.31 -7.56 -6.60
N LEU A 22 0.48 -8.62 -6.57
CA LEU A 22 -0.03 -9.97 -6.28
C LEU A 22 -0.52 -10.10 -4.83
N ALA A 23 0.20 -9.50 -3.87
CA ALA A 23 -0.20 -9.49 -2.46
C ALA A 23 -1.54 -8.74 -2.27
N LEU A 24 -1.68 -7.57 -2.89
CA LEU A 24 -2.92 -6.79 -2.94
C LEU A 24 -4.08 -7.63 -3.50
N ALA A 25 -3.88 -8.25 -4.66
CA ALA A 25 -4.90 -9.08 -5.31
C ALA A 25 -5.37 -10.24 -4.43
N ARG A 26 -4.44 -10.93 -3.75
CA ARG A 26 -4.77 -12.02 -2.82
C ARG A 26 -5.60 -11.53 -1.64
N ARG A 27 -5.24 -10.39 -1.03
CA ARG A 27 -5.98 -9.82 0.09
C ARG A 27 -7.37 -9.33 -0.30
N PHE A 28 -7.49 -8.64 -1.43
CA PHE A 28 -8.80 -8.25 -1.96
C PHE A 28 -9.66 -9.47 -2.30
N SER A 29 -9.08 -10.52 -2.89
CA SER A 29 -9.81 -11.77 -3.17
C SER A 29 -10.28 -12.48 -1.90
N ALA A 30 -9.59 -12.29 -0.77
CA ALA A 30 -9.99 -12.79 0.54
C ALA A 30 -10.97 -11.84 1.28
N GLY A 31 -11.37 -10.73 0.66
CA GLY A 31 -12.32 -9.76 1.23
C GLY A 31 -11.68 -8.66 2.08
N GLY A 32 -10.35 -8.51 2.05
CA GLY A 32 -9.65 -7.46 2.81
C GLY A 32 -9.91 -6.05 2.27
N THR A 33 -9.86 -5.06 3.18
CA THR A 33 -9.97 -3.63 2.86
C THR A 33 -8.59 -3.00 2.74
N MET A 34 -8.41 -2.08 1.79
CA MET A 34 -7.18 -1.29 1.67
C MET A 34 -7.29 0.04 2.41
N TRP A 35 -6.28 0.33 3.22
CA TRP A 35 -6.11 1.59 3.94
C TRP A 35 -4.91 2.34 3.34
N SER A 36 -5.16 3.43 2.62
CA SER A 36 -4.11 4.26 2.01
C SER A 36 -3.72 5.43 2.91
N MET A 37 -2.43 5.79 2.94
CA MET A 37 -1.96 6.97 3.67
C MET A 37 -0.81 7.67 2.93
N SER A 38 -0.76 8.98 3.08
CA SER A 38 0.28 9.84 2.50
C SER A 38 0.44 11.07 3.40
N PRO A 39 1.27 10.99 4.46
CA PRO A 39 1.34 12.03 5.50
C PRO A 39 1.73 13.40 4.95
N SER A 40 2.68 13.44 4.00
CA SER A 40 3.13 14.69 3.38
C SER A 40 2.15 15.25 2.36
N TRP A 41 1.18 14.46 1.89
CA TRP A 41 0.18 14.91 0.91
C TRP A 41 -1.11 14.09 1.02
N ALA A 42 -2.05 14.51 1.87
CA ALA A 42 -3.30 13.78 2.11
C ALA A 42 -4.16 13.52 0.83
N PRO A 43 -4.29 14.46 -0.13
CA PRO A 43 -4.94 14.19 -1.42
C PRO A 43 -4.40 12.97 -2.20
N HIS A 44 -3.12 12.62 -2.05
CA HIS A 44 -2.59 11.40 -2.66
C HIS A 44 -3.20 10.13 -2.07
N ALA A 45 -3.40 10.07 -0.75
CA ALA A 45 -4.06 8.92 -0.12
C ALA A 45 -5.48 8.75 -0.64
N LEU A 46 -6.21 9.86 -0.80
CA LEU A 46 -7.55 9.90 -1.38
C LEU A 46 -7.57 9.41 -2.83
N HIS A 47 -6.67 9.92 -3.66
CA HIS A 47 -6.55 9.49 -5.06
C HIS A 47 -6.34 7.98 -5.14
N ILE A 48 -5.39 7.44 -4.37
CA ILE A 48 -5.14 6.00 -4.31
C ILE A 48 -6.42 5.24 -3.95
N ALA A 49 -7.16 5.66 -2.91
CA ALA A 49 -8.40 4.96 -2.53
C ALA A 49 -9.46 5.03 -3.64
N VAL A 50 -9.63 6.19 -4.30
CA VAL A 50 -10.64 6.39 -5.35
C VAL A 50 -10.42 5.45 -6.54
N GLU A 51 -9.18 5.22 -6.97
CA GLU A 51 -8.86 4.32 -8.10
C GLU A 51 -9.33 2.87 -7.86
N PHE A 52 -9.43 2.43 -6.60
CA PHE A 52 -9.91 1.10 -6.25
C PHE A 52 -11.43 1.05 -6.10
N ILE A 53 -12.05 2.12 -5.59
CA ILE A 53 -13.51 2.21 -5.39
C ILE A 53 -14.23 2.46 -6.73
N HIS A 54 -13.64 3.25 -7.62
CA HIS A 54 -14.22 3.64 -8.91
C HIS A 54 -13.32 3.19 -10.07
N PRO A 55 -13.19 1.86 -10.31
CA PRO A 55 -12.28 1.37 -11.32
C PRO A 55 -12.68 1.87 -12.71
N VAL A 56 -11.75 2.55 -13.38
CA VAL A 56 -11.94 3.09 -14.76
C VAL A 56 -12.07 1.96 -15.80
N VAL A 57 -11.73 0.71 -15.44
CA VAL A 57 -11.83 -0.46 -16.31
C VAL A 57 -13.24 -1.05 -16.28
N VAL A 58 -13.89 -1.07 -17.45
CA VAL A 58 -15.24 -1.61 -17.65
C VAL A 58 -15.36 -3.04 -17.10
N GLY A 59 -16.40 -3.27 -16.29
CA GLY A 59 -16.74 -4.59 -15.74
C GLY A 59 -15.94 -5.01 -14.51
N LYS A 60 -15.01 -4.19 -14.00
CA LYS A 60 -14.32 -4.49 -12.74
C LYS A 60 -15.17 -4.09 -11.53
N ARG A 61 -15.19 -4.98 -10.54
CA ARG A 61 -15.83 -4.75 -9.24
C ARG A 61 -15.05 -3.69 -8.46
N ALA A 62 -15.78 -2.75 -7.85
CA ALA A 62 -15.23 -1.84 -6.85
C ALA A 62 -14.56 -2.62 -5.71
N LEU A 63 -13.35 -2.24 -5.35
CA LEU A 63 -12.59 -2.83 -4.26
C LEU A 63 -12.67 -1.92 -3.02
N PRO A 64 -12.87 -2.47 -1.81
CA PRO A 64 -13.00 -1.69 -0.60
C PRO A 64 -11.68 -0.98 -0.27
N ALA A 65 -11.67 0.34 -0.35
CA ALA A 65 -10.51 1.17 -0.03
C ALA A 65 -10.91 2.43 0.73
N VAL A 66 -10.06 2.87 1.65
CA VAL A 66 -10.27 4.06 2.50
C VAL A 66 -8.96 4.81 2.66
N ALA A 67 -9.00 6.13 2.51
CA ALA A 67 -7.85 6.98 2.78
C ALA A 67 -7.83 7.40 4.26
N LEU A 68 -6.70 7.14 4.91
CA LEU A 68 -6.38 7.65 6.24
C LEU A 68 -5.70 9.01 6.08
N SER A 69 -6.13 9.98 6.89
CA SER A 69 -5.64 11.36 6.88
C SER A 69 -5.77 11.97 8.27
N GLY A 70 -5.00 13.03 8.53
CA GLY A 70 -4.97 13.70 9.82
C GLY A 70 -3.68 13.44 10.62
N PRO A 71 -3.54 14.08 11.78
CA PRO A 71 -2.29 14.08 12.55
C PRO A 71 -1.98 12.72 13.21
N ASP A 72 -2.99 11.90 13.52
CA ASP A 72 -2.83 10.70 14.37
C ASP A 72 -2.92 9.39 13.57
N LEU A 73 -2.20 9.30 12.45
CA LEU A 73 -2.28 8.16 11.53
C LEU A 73 -2.02 6.79 12.18
N VAL A 74 -1.15 6.73 13.19
CA VAL A 74 -0.84 5.49 13.92
C VAL A 74 -2.05 4.99 14.70
N ASP A 75 -2.72 5.89 15.41
CA ASP A 75 -3.85 5.54 16.27
C ASP A 75 -5.09 5.21 15.43
N VAL A 76 -5.32 5.99 14.37
CA VAL A 76 -6.40 5.70 13.41
C VAL A 76 -6.16 4.35 12.73
N ALA A 77 -4.95 4.06 12.25
CA ALA A 77 -4.64 2.76 11.67
C ALA A 77 -4.86 1.61 12.67
N ARG A 78 -4.47 1.80 13.93
CA ARG A 78 -4.62 0.78 14.98
C ARG A 78 -6.07 0.38 15.24
N VAL A 79 -7.01 1.32 15.19
CA VAL A 79 -8.43 1.04 15.47
C VAL A 79 -9.21 0.62 14.22
N SER A 80 -8.70 0.93 13.03
CA SER A 80 -9.37 0.65 11.76
C SER A 80 -8.90 -0.65 11.10
N VAL A 81 -7.60 -0.94 11.10
CA VAL A 81 -7.02 -2.02 10.31
C VAL A 81 -7.22 -3.36 11.01
N SER A 82 -7.79 -4.33 10.28
CA SER A 82 -8.05 -5.69 10.77
C SER A 82 -7.14 -6.73 10.13
N ALA A 83 -7.10 -7.93 10.74
CA ALA A 83 -6.43 -9.09 10.16
C ALA A 83 -7.06 -9.46 8.83
N GLY A 84 -6.26 -9.40 7.77
CA GLY A 84 -6.73 -9.62 6.40
C GLY A 84 -6.67 -8.35 5.54
N ASP A 85 -6.60 -7.18 6.14
CA ASP A 85 -6.54 -5.90 5.42
C ASP A 85 -5.17 -5.63 4.78
N ILE A 86 -5.11 -4.53 4.04
CA ILE A 86 -3.94 -4.03 3.33
C ILE A 86 -3.67 -2.61 3.84
N VAL A 87 -2.41 -2.29 4.10
CA VAL A 87 -1.96 -0.91 4.33
C VAL A 87 -1.03 -0.48 3.20
N VAL A 88 -1.37 0.61 2.51
CA VAL A 88 -0.52 1.22 1.47
C VAL A 88 -0.11 2.61 1.94
N ALA A 89 1.20 2.84 2.08
CA ALA A 89 1.74 4.13 2.50
C ALA A 89 2.66 4.70 1.42
N VAL A 90 2.47 5.98 1.11
CA VAL A 90 3.36 6.75 0.23
C VAL A 90 3.95 7.89 1.04
N ALA A 91 5.24 7.83 1.33
CA ALA A 91 5.96 8.83 2.10
C ALA A 91 7.46 8.77 1.80
N ASN A 92 8.21 9.72 2.35
CA ASN A 92 9.67 9.58 2.42
C ASN A 92 10.05 8.37 3.28
N ALA A 93 11.19 7.75 2.98
CA ALA A 93 11.63 6.52 3.65
C ALA A 93 11.87 6.69 5.16
N ASP A 94 12.13 7.92 5.61
CA ASP A 94 12.37 8.30 7.00
C ASP A 94 11.12 8.84 7.72
N ASP A 95 9.95 8.81 7.08
CA ASP A 95 8.72 9.31 7.69
C ASP A 95 8.41 8.56 9.01
N PRO A 96 8.37 9.28 10.15
CA PRO A 96 8.27 8.63 11.46
C PRO A 96 6.90 8.00 11.68
N GLN A 97 5.84 8.54 11.07
CA GLN A 97 4.49 8.01 11.22
C GLN A 97 4.33 6.72 10.42
N VAL A 98 4.78 6.71 9.15
CA VAL A 98 4.77 5.49 8.32
C VAL A 98 5.66 4.42 8.92
N GLY A 99 6.88 4.75 9.36
CA GLY A 99 7.75 3.79 10.04
C GLY A 99 7.11 3.21 11.31
N SER A 100 6.38 4.04 12.06
CA SER A 100 5.64 3.64 13.27
C SER A 100 4.46 2.69 12.95
N VAL A 101 3.71 2.96 11.88
CA VAL A 101 2.65 2.07 11.38
C VAL A 101 3.25 0.74 10.91
N MET A 102 4.28 0.76 10.07
CA MET A 102 4.86 -0.45 9.48
C MET A 102 5.47 -1.39 10.53
N ARG A 103 6.07 -0.85 11.59
CA ARG A 103 6.55 -1.67 12.72
C ARG A 103 5.42 -2.38 13.49
N ARG A 104 4.22 -1.80 13.51
CA ARG A 104 3.05 -2.35 14.22
C ARG A 104 2.14 -3.17 13.33
N ALA A 105 2.20 -2.96 12.02
CA ALA A 105 1.38 -3.64 11.03
C ALA A 105 1.35 -5.17 11.19
N PRO A 106 2.46 -5.88 11.50
CA PRO A 106 2.41 -7.34 11.71
C PRO A 106 1.46 -7.80 12.82
N ALA A 107 1.15 -6.96 13.80
CA ALA A 107 0.21 -7.28 14.87
C ALA A 107 -1.27 -7.19 14.43
N TRP A 108 -1.55 -6.49 13.33
CA TRP A 108 -2.90 -6.29 12.80
C TRP A 108 -3.10 -7.04 11.51
N VAL A 109 -2.08 -7.04 10.65
CA VAL A 109 -2.03 -7.65 9.34
C VAL A 109 -0.89 -8.66 9.37
N PRO A 110 -1.15 -9.92 9.75
CA PRO A 110 -0.10 -10.92 9.74
C PRO A 110 0.45 -11.00 8.31
N PRO A 111 1.78 -11.07 8.14
CA PRO A 111 2.36 -11.26 6.82
C PRO A 111 1.74 -12.54 6.23
N LEU A 112 1.23 -12.51 4.99
CA LEU A 112 1.16 -13.77 4.24
C LEU A 112 2.59 -14.32 4.30
N SER A 113 2.76 -15.60 4.60
CA SER A 113 4.07 -16.26 4.67
C SER A 113 5.01 -15.70 3.59
N GLY A 114 6.01 -14.90 3.99
CA GLY A 114 6.99 -14.27 3.09
C GLY A 114 7.08 -12.74 3.01
N TRP A 115 6.19 -11.92 3.59
CA TRP A 115 6.30 -10.43 3.46
C TRP A 115 6.15 -9.66 4.77
N ALA A 116 7.24 -9.15 5.32
CA ALA A 116 7.19 -8.13 6.36
C ALA A 116 7.94 -6.91 5.84
N VAL A 117 7.20 -5.95 5.26
CA VAL A 117 7.76 -4.75 4.61
C VAL A 117 8.57 -5.14 3.36
N VAL A 118 8.42 -4.44 2.25
CA VAL A 118 9.44 -4.51 1.18
C VAL A 118 10.53 -3.55 1.62
N PRO A 119 11.65 -3.99 2.23
CA PRO A 119 12.86 -3.20 2.13
C PRO A 119 13.20 -3.09 0.64
N PRO A 120 13.75 -1.96 0.18
CA PRO A 120 14.22 -1.87 -1.20
C PRO A 120 15.18 -3.05 -1.46
N ALA A 121 14.78 -3.94 -2.36
CA ALA A 121 15.35 -5.26 -2.66
C ALA A 121 15.01 -6.42 -1.72
N GLY A 122 14.07 -7.29 -2.13
CA GLY A 122 13.88 -8.60 -1.49
C GLY A 122 12.86 -9.52 -2.18
N ARG A 123 13.34 -10.39 -3.07
CA ARG A 123 12.64 -11.38 -3.91
C ARG A 123 11.41 -12.05 -3.25
N CYS A 124 10.30 -12.11 -4.00
CA CYS A 124 9.20 -13.04 -3.77
C CYS A 124 9.72 -14.49 -3.62
N GLY A 125 9.56 -15.08 -2.43
CA GLY A 125 9.79 -16.49 -2.15
C GLY A 125 8.56 -17.12 -1.52
#